data_AF-A0A941GDJ2-F1
#
_entry.id   AF-A0A941GDJ2-F1
#
_cell.length_a   1.000
_cell.length_b   1.000
_cell.length_c   1.000
_cell.angle_alpha   90.00
_cell.angle_beta   90.00
_cell.angle_gamma   90.00
#
_symmetry.space_group_name_H-M   'P 1'
#
loop_
_entity.id
_entity.type
_entity.pdbx_description
1 polymer ?
#
loop_
_entity_poly.entity_id
_entity_poly.type
_entity_poly.pdbx_seq_one_letter_code
_entity_poly.pdbx_strand_id
1 'polypeptide(L)'
;MKIFDEKGITLYELLATMTILAIVLPVIYGVFQSGLSLYNKIQIEGQIRDDADYAVSMMMNAFNSIPFDYISIEGDTKISLYDTEQTVFERNTKENSSFYTYNKEELKPENAKVRSIEFVDQQLNDQTITSVSINNQILEGSGDFSGSKISLTCNKTAQGNKNQCLRGLIHVTFVIDQARLNRPLTLESQFGF
;
A
#
# COMPACT_ATOMS: atom_id res chain seq x y z
N MET A 1 12.71 -60.09 43.05
CA MET A 1 11.69 -59.03 43.17
C MET A 1 11.02 -58.93 41.81
N LYS A 2 9.78 -59.43 41.70
CA LYS A 2 9.14 -59.81 40.43
C LYS A 2 8.31 -58.61 39.93
N ILE A 3 8.71 -58.02 38.82
CA ILE A 3 8.03 -56.90 38.15
C ILE A 3 7.20 -57.48 37.00
N PHE A 4 6.04 -58.08 37.29
CA PHE A 4 4.98 -58.38 36.30
C PHE A 4 3.67 -58.56 37.08
N ASP A 5 3.00 -57.45 37.38
CA ASP A 5 1.60 -57.43 37.84
C ASP A 5 0.72 -57.39 36.59
N GLU A 6 0.25 -58.56 36.13
CA GLU A 6 -0.65 -58.76 34.98
C GLU A 6 -2.11 -58.39 35.35
N LYS A 7 -2.31 -57.22 35.95
CA LYS A 7 -3.66 -56.69 36.18
C LYS A 7 -4.11 -55.97 34.92
N GLY A 8 -4.96 -56.63 34.13
CA GLY A 8 -5.66 -55.99 33.02
C GLY A 8 -6.41 -54.74 33.48
N ILE A 9 -6.64 -53.81 32.54
CA ILE A 9 -7.40 -52.58 32.82
C ILE A 9 -8.79 -52.95 33.30
N THR A 10 -9.18 -52.43 34.46
CA THR A 10 -10.53 -52.67 34.97
C THR A 10 -11.54 -51.78 34.23
N LEU A 11 -12.77 -52.28 34.07
CA LEU A 11 -13.82 -51.55 33.34
C LEU A 11 -14.08 -50.15 33.93
N TYR A 12 -13.99 -50.01 35.26
CA TYR A 12 -14.23 -48.73 35.94
C TYR A 12 -13.09 -47.73 35.72
N GLU A 13 -11.83 -48.18 35.64
CA GLU A 13 -10.68 -47.32 35.30
C GLU A 13 -10.81 -46.78 33.86
N LEU A 14 -11.23 -47.63 32.92
CA LEU A 14 -11.47 -47.21 31.54
C LEU A 14 -12.65 -46.22 31.43
N LEU A 15 -13.73 -46.47 32.17
CA LEU A 15 -14.89 -45.57 32.19
C LEU A 15 -14.53 -44.21 32.81
N ALA A 16 -13.76 -44.20 33.91
CA ALA A 16 -13.30 -42.99 34.58
C ALA A 16 -12.39 -42.14 33.68
N THR A 17 -11.44 -42.77 32.98
CA THR A 17 -10.56 -42.05 32.03
C THR A 17 -11.32 -41.50 30.84
N MET A 18 -12.27 -42.27 30.27
CA MET A 18 -13.10 -41.82 29.16
C MET A 18 -14.01 -40.65 29.55
N THR A 19 -14.58 -40.67 30.76
CA THR A 19 -15.39 -39.54 31.27
C THR A 19 -14.57 -38.29 31.49
N ILE A 20 -13.35 -38.40 32.04
CA ILE A 20 -12.43 -37.25 32.17
C ILE A 20 -12.06 -36.71 30.79
N LEU A 21 -11.71 -37.56 29.83
CA LEU A 21 -11.38 -37.14 28.46
C LEU A 21 -12.56 -36.46 27.76
N ALA A 22 -13.78 -36.96 27.95
CA ALA A 22 -14.99 -36.36 27.38
C ALA A 22 -15.24 -34.93 27.88
N ILE A 23 -14.78 -34.59 29.09
CA ILE A 23 -14.85 -33.23 29.64
C ILE A 23 -13.70 -32.36 29.15
N VAL A 24 -12.49 -32.91 29.08
CA VAL A 24 -11.27 -32.14 28.78
C VAL A 24 -11.10 -31.86 27.29
N LEU A 25 -11.36 -32.84 26.42
CA LEU A 25 -11.14 -32.69 24.97
C LEU A 25 -11.92 -31.55 24.32
N PRO A 26 -13.21 -31.31 24.64
CA PRO A 26 -13.95 -30.17 24.08
C PRO A 26 -13.32 -28.82 24.44
N VAL A 27 -12.79 -28.68 25.66
CA VAL A 27 -12.12 -27.45 26.10
C VAL A 27 -10.83 -27.22 25.31
N ILE A 28 -10.00 -28.26 25.19
CA ILE A 28 -8.76 -28.19 24.40
C ILE A 28 -9.07 -27.84 22.95
N TYR A 29 -10.05 -28.51 22.33
CA TYR A 29 -10.44 -28.28 20.95
C TYR A 29 -10.97 -26.86 20.74
N GLY A 30 -11.79 -26.34 21.67
CA GLY A 30 -12.31 -24.98 21.60
C GLY A 30 -11.21 -23.91 21.64
N VAL A 31 -10.24 -24.06 22.56
CA VAL A 31 -9.08 -23.17 22.64
C VAL A 31 -8.20 -23.29 21.40
N PHE A 32 -7.93 -24.51 20.93
CA PHE A 32 -7.12 -24.75 19.74
C PHE A 32 -7.73 -24.10 18.49
N GLN A 33 -9.03 -24.29 18.26
CA GLN A 33 -9.73 -23.70 17.12
C GLN A 33 -9.74 -22.17 17.20
N SER A 34 -9.92 -21.61 18.40
CA SER A 34 -9.84 -20.17 18.63
C SER A 34 -8.43 -19.63 18.34
N GLY A 35 -7.40 -20.37 18.75
CA GLY A 35 -6.00 -20.04 18.49
C GLY A 35 -5.68 -20.02 16.99
N LEU A 36 -6.13 -21.03 16.24
CA LEU A 36 -5.95 -21.09 14.79
C LEU A 36 -6.64 -19.93 14.06
N SER A 37 -7.88 -19.61 14.46
CA SER A 37 -8.62 -18.49 13.87
C SER A 37 -7.92 -17.16 14.13
N LEU A 38 -7.45 -16.95 15.36
CA LEU A 38 -6.71 -15.74 15.74
C LEU A 38 -5.38 -15.63 14.98
N TYR A 39 -4.63 -16.73 14.87
CA TYR A 39 -3.38 -16.78 14.13
C TYR A 39 -3.57 -16.38 12.66
N ASN A 40 -4.55 -16.99 11.99
CA ASN A 40 -4.86 -16.66 10.59
C ASN A 40 -5.25 -15.19 10.42
N LYS A 41 -6.05 -14.65 11.35
CA LYS A 41 -6.45 -13.25 11.32
C LYS A 41 -5.25 -12.31 11.43
N ILE A 42 -4.36 -12.56 12.39
CA ILE A 42 -3.15 -11.75 12.59
C ILE A 42 -2.23 -11.83 11.37
N GLN A 43 -2.07 -13.02 10.79
CA GLN A 43 -1.23 -13.21 9.61
C GLN A 43 -1.74 -12.38 8.41
N ILE A 44 -3.05 -12.39 8.16
CA ILE A 44 -3.64 -11.65 7.04
C ILE A 44 -3.59 -10.14 7.30
N GLU A 45 -3.87 -9.70 8.53
CA GLU A 45 -3.73 -8.28 8.89
C GLU A 45 -2.28 -7.79 8.71
N GLY A 46 -1.29 -8.63 9.06
CA GLY A 46 0.12 -8.36 8.83
C GLY A 46 0.43 -8.19 7.34
N GLN A 47 -0.01 -9.15 6.51
CA GLN A 47 0.19 -9.09 5.06
C GLN A 47 -0.44 -7.83 4.44
N ILE A 48 -1.64 -7.44 4.86
CA ILE A 48 -2.29 -6.22 4.35
C ILE A 48 -1.53 -4.96 4.78
N ARG A 49 -0.99 -4.92 6.01
CA ARG A 49 -0.16 -3.81 6.46
C ARG A 49 1.12 -3.72 5.64
N ASP A 50 1.77 -4.85 5.36
CA ASP A 50 2.97 -4.90 4.53
C ASP A 50 2.67 -4.45 3.08
N ASP A 51 1.54 -4.89 2.50
CA ASP A 51 1.07 -4.44 1.17
C ASP A 51 0.82 -2.91 1.16
N ALA A 52 0.22 -2.36 2.21
CA ALA A 52 -0.03 -0.92 2.35
C ALA A 52 1.26 -0.11 2.48
N ASP A 53 2.19 -0.56 3.35
CA ASP A 53 3.47 0.09 3.57
C ASP A 53 4.34 0.05 2.31
N TYR A 54 4.28 -1.06 1.56
CA TYR A 54 4.91 -1.18 0.25
C TYR A 54 4.33 -0.17 -0.75
N ALA A 55 3.01 -0.07 -0.85
CA ALA A 55 2.35 0.90 -1.74
C ALA A 55 2.74 2.34 -1.41
N VAL A 56 2.70 2.72 -0.13
CA VAL A 56 3.14 4.04 0.36
C VAL A 56 4.60 4.30 0.02
N SER A 57 5.48 3.33 0.25
CA SER A 57 6.91 3.46 -0.03
C SER A 57 7.19 3.65 -1.52
N MET A 58 6.49 2.90 -2.37
CA MET A 58 6.60 3.03 -3.82
C MET A 58 6.04 4.34 -4.33
N MET A 59 4.91 4.82 -3.78
CA MET A 59 4.39 6.16 -4.07
C MET A 59 5.39 7.26 -3.68
N MET A 60 5.96 7.17 -2.48
CA MET A 60 6.95 8.13 -2.00
C MET A 60 8.21 8.11 -2.87
N ASN A 61 8.68 6.94 -3.28
CA ASN A 61 9.80 6.81 -4.21
C ASN A 61 9.47 7.45 -5.56
N ALA A 62 8.25 7.24 -6.07
CA ALA A 62 7.79 7.88 -7.31
C ALA A 62 7.77 9.41 -7.20
N PHE A 63 7.26 9.95 -6.10
CA PHE A 63 7.25 11.39 -5.83
C PHE A 63 8.65 12.00 -5.78
N ASN A 64 9.61 11.31 -5.15
CA ASN A 64 10.99 11.80 -5.04
C ASN A 64 11.87 11.47 -6.25
N SER A 65 11.37 10.69 -7.23
CA SER A 65 12.16 10.27 -8.39
C SER A 65 12.37 11.36 -9.43
N ILE A 66 11.54 12.41 -9.42
CA ILE A 66 11.64 13.55 -10.33
C ILE A 66 11.49 14.87 -9.56
N PRO A 67 12.23 15.93 -9.94
CA PRO A 67 11.95 17.27 -9.49
C PRO A 67 10.74 17.80 -10.28
N PHE A 68 9.53 17.66 -9.74
CA PHE A 68 8.32 18.14 -10.39
C PHE A 68 8.07 19.63 -10.08
N ASP A 69 7.44 20.34 -11.01
CA ASP A 69 7.08 21.75 -10.85
C ASP A 69 5.68 21.92 -10.29
N TYR A 70 4.74 21.08 -10.74
CA TYR A 70 3.36 21.10 -10.28
C TYR A 70 2.72 19.71 -10.31
N ILE A 71 1.63 19.62 -9.55
CA ILE A 71 0.78 18.44 -9.45
C ILE A 71 -0.60 18.78 -10.00
N SER A 72 -1.17 17.84 -10.76
CA SER A 72 -2.58 17.86 -11.16
C SER A 72 -3.26 16.60 -10.65
N ILE A 73 -4.52 16.74 -10.23
CA ILE A 73 -5.36 15.63 -9.81
C ILE A 73 -6.50 15.45 -10.82
N GLU A 74 -6.75 14.20 -11.21
CA GLU A 74 -7.85 13.79 -12.08
C GLU A 74 -8.84 12.96 -11.24
N GLY A 75 -9.88 13.62 -10.72
CA GLY A 75 -10.86 12.98 -9.84
C GLY A 75 -10.27 12.59 -8.47
N ASP A 76 -10.77 11.50 -7.89
CA ASP A 76 -10.33 10.98 -6.59
C ASP A 76 -9.36 9.78 -6.73
N THR A 77 -8.99 9.42 -7.96
CA THR A 77 -8.30 8.15 -8.25
C THR A 77 -6.90 8.33 -8.81
N LYS A 78 -6.59 9.48 -9.42
CA LYS A 78 -5.32 9.68 -10.14
C LYS A 78 -4.68 11.03 -9.82
N ILE A 79 -3.38 10.98 -9.57
CA ILE A 79 -2.52 12.14 -9.37
C ILE A 79 -1.34 12.07 -10.35
N SER A 80 -1.04 13.19 -10.99
CA SER A 80 0.02 13.31 -11.99
C SER A 80 0.97 14.44 -11.59
N LEU A 81 2.27 14.14 -11.58
CA LEU A 81 3.36 15.06 -11.31
C LEU A 81 4.02 15.44 -12.62
N TYR A 82 4.18 16.73 -12.86
CA TYR A 82 4.70 17.28 -14.10
C TYR A 82 6.02 17.99 -13.83
N ASP A 83 7.08 17.54 -14.50
CA ASP A 83 8.36 18.24 -14.65
C ASP A 83 8.35 18.90 -16.03
N THR A 84 8.17 20.22 -16.02
CA THR A 84 8.01 21.10 -17.17
C THR A 84 9.18 22.08 -17.34
N GLU A 85 10.18 22.05 -16.48
CA GLU A 85 11.35 22.93 -16.57
C GLU A 85 12.61 22.10 -16.82
N GLN A 86 13.46 22.54 -17.76
CA GLN A 86 14.79 21.96 -17.93
C GLN A 86 15.87 23.02 -17.74
N THR A 87 16.99 22.62 -17.13
CA THR A 87 18.18 23.48 -17.04
C THR A 87 19.03 23.30 -18.28
N VAL A 88 19.18 24.37 -19.06
CA VAL A 88 20.01 24.40 -20.28
C VAL A 88 21.30 25.16 -19.99
N PHE A 89 22.42 24.59 -20.42
CA PHE A 89 23.74 25.21 -20.28
C PHE A 89 24.20 25.77 -21.62
N GLU A 90 24.43 27.08 -21.65
CA GLU A 90 24.97 27.78 -22.82
C GLU A 90 26.39 28.24 -22.52
N ARG A 91 27.34 27.92 -23.41
CA ARG A 91 28.71 28.41 -23.28
C ARG A 91 28.71 29.92 -23.51
N ASN A 92 29.32 30.66 -22.59
CA ASN A 92 29.46 32.11 -22.75
C ASN A 92 30.51 32.41 -23.83
N THR A 93 30.06 32.91 -24.97
CA THR A 93 30.89 33.21 -26.15
C THR A 93 31.58 34.57 -26.09
N LYS A 94 31.34 35.38 -25.05
CA LYS A 94 32.05 36.64 -24.87
C LYS A 94 33.45 36.38 -24.29
N GLU A 95 34.47 36.98 -24.92
CA GLU A 95 35.85 37.08 -24.42
C GLU A 95 36.59 35.76 -24.11
N ASN A 96 36.53 34.73 -24.98
CA ASN A 96 37.26 33.47 -24.78
C ASN A 96 37.01 32.83 -23.39
N SER A 97 35.84 33.08 -22.81
CA SER A 97 35.53 32.59 -21.47
C SER A 97 35.26 31.08 -21.50
N SER A 98 35.78 30.36 -20.50
CA SER A 98 35.48 28.94 -20.28
C SER A 98 34.21 28.72 -19.45
N PHE A 99 33.44 29.78 -19.20
CA PHE A 99 32.28 29.75 -18.32
C PHE A 99 31.00 29.38 -19.07
N TYR A 100 30.12 28.65 -18.39
CA TYR A 100 28.78 28.33 -18.86
C TYR A 100 27.77 29.19 -18.11
N THR A 101 26.76 29.68 -18.81
CA THR A 101 25.56 30.26 -18.22
C THR A 101 24.50 29.17 -18.19
N TYR A 102 23.67 29.16 -17.15
CA TYR A 102 22.51 28.27 -17.08
C TYR A 102 21.24 29.10 -17.16
N ASN A 103 20.25 28.58 -17.87
CA ASN A 103 18.90 29.14 -17.89
C ASN A 103 17.88 28.01 -17.69
N LYS A 104 16.73 28.35 -17.12
CA LYS A 104 15.59 27.43 -17.03
C LYS A 104 14.69 27.70 -18.23
N GLU A 105 14.49 26.67 -19.04
CA GLU A 105 13.56 26.71 -20.17
C GLU A 105 12.34 25.86 -19.86
N GLU A 106 11.16 26.37 -20.21
CA GLU A 106 9.92 25.60 -20.17
C GLU A 106 9.91 24.57 -21.30
N LEU A 107 9.72 23.32 -20.94
CA LEU A 107 9.46 22.21 -21.84
C LEU A 107 8.06 22.36 -22.43
N LYS A 108 7.95 22.02 -23.72
CA LYS A 108 6.64 21.76 -24.32
C LYS A 108 5.96 20.61 -23.57
N PRO A 109 4.62 20.64 -23.42
CA PRO A 109 3.89 19.62 -22.67
C PRO A 109 4.08 18.19 -23.20
N GLU A 110 4.40 18.03 -24.49
CA GLU A 110 4.72 16.74 -25.12
C GLU A 110 6.05 16.12 -24.67
N ASN A 111 6.97 16.93 -24.14
CA ASN A 111 8.28 16.51 -23.65
C ASN A 111 8.40 16.57 -22.12
N ALA A 112 7.33 17.00 -21.43
CA ALA A 112 7.28 17.05 -19.99
C ALA A 112 7.39 15.63 -19.42
N LYS A 113 8.24 15.45 -18.40
CA LYS A 113 8.31 14.15 -17.72
C LYS A 113 7.13 14.09 -16.76
N VAL A 114 6.29 13.08 -16.96
CA VAL A 114 5.11 12.85 -16.13
C VAL A 114 5.29 11.57 -15.34
N ARG A 115 5.00 11.65 -14.05
CA ARG A 115 4.79 10.47 -13.20
C ARG A 115 3.35 10.47 -12.74
N SER A 116 2.68 9.33 -12.81
CA SER A 116 1.31 9.19 -12.34
C SER A 116 1.22 8.14 -11.25
N ILE A 117 0.28 8.34 -10.35
CA ILE A 117 -0.17 7.34 -9.38
C ILE A 117 -1.69 7.26 -9.53
N GLU A 118 -2.20 6.05 -9.69
CA GLU A 118 -3.61 5.80 -10.01
C GLU A 118 -4.13 4.54 -9.32
N PHE A 119 -5.38 4.56 -8.85
CA PHE A 119 -6.10 3.33 -8.51
C PHE A 119 -6.76 2.76 -9.75
N VAL A 120 -6.39 1.55 -10.14
CA VAL A 120 -6.85 0.87 -11.37
C VAL A 120 -7.48 -0.47 -11.06
N ASP A 121 -8.56 -0.80 -11.74
CA ASP A 121 -9.20 -2.11 -11.59
C ASP A 121 -8.41 -3.19 -12.33
N GLN A 122 -8.22 -4.33 -11.67
CA GLN A 122 -7.57 -5.52 -12.20
C GLN A 122 -8.41 -6.76 -11.91
N GLN A 123 -8.40 -7.70 -12.86
CA GLN A 123 -8.96 -9.03 -12.68
C GLN A 123 -7.93 -9.95 -12.01
N LEU A 124 -8.26 -10.46 -10.82
CA LEU A 124 -7.49 -11.46 -10.10
C LEU A 124 -8.41 -12.60 -9.69
N ASN A 125 -8.16 -13.82 -10.21
CA ASN A 125 -8.94 -15.03 -9.89
C ASN A 125 -10.47 -14.85 -10.01
N ASP A 126 -10.94 -14.32 -11.15
CA ASP A 126 -12.36 -14.02 -11.45
C ASP A 126 -13.02 -12.97 -10.55
N GLN A 127 -12.24 -12.25 -9.74
CA GLN A 127 -12.68 -11.10 -8.95
C GLN A 127 -12.04 -9.83 -9.49
N THR A 128 -12.84 -8.76 -9.59
CA THR A 128 -12.33 -7.42 -9.87
C THR A 128 -11.87 -6.82 -8.56
N ILE A 129 -10.58 -6.54 -8.45
CA ILE A 129 -9.97 -5.82 -7.34
C ILE A 129 -9.42 -4.50 -7.87
N THR A 130 -9.40 -3.47 -7.03
CA THR A 130 -8.70 -2.22 -7.37
C THR A 130 -7.28 -2.31 -6.83
N SER A 131 -6.29 -2.07 -7.67
CA SER A 131 -4.86 -2.07 -7.36
C SER A 131 -4.25 -0.68 -7.51
N VAL A 132 -3.08 -0.46 -6.93
CA VAL A 132 -2.31 0.77 -7.12
C VAL A 132 -1.43 0.64 -8.35
N SER A 133 -1.55 1.57 -9.29
CA SER A 133 -0.64 1.74 -10.42
C SER A 133 0.26 2.93 -10.21
N ILE A 134 1.55 2.76 -10.43
CA ILE A 134 2.55 3.82 -10.39
C ILE A 134 3.24 3.84 -11.74
N ASN A 135 3.13 4.96 -12.47
CA ASN A 135 3.69 5.12 -13.80
C ASN A 135 3.31 3.96 -14.75
N ASN A 136 2.02 3.61 -14.76
CA ASN A 136 1.44 2.53 -15.54
C ASN A 136 1.95 1.12 -15.20
N GLN A 137 2.66 0.95 -14.08
CA GLN A 137 3.03 -0.36 -13.53
C GLN A 137 2.14 -0.65 -12.33
N ILE A 138 1.40 -1.75 -12.38
CA ILE A 138 0.55 -2.17 -11.27
C ILE A 138 1.45 -2.78 -10.19
N LEU A 139 1.28 -2.33 -8.96
CA LEU A 139 1.94 -2.92 -7.80
C LEU A 139 1.35 -4.30 -7.54
N GLU A 140 2.22 -5.29 -7.38
CA GLU A 140 1.80 -6.63 -6.96
C GLU A 140 1.34 -6.56 -5.51
N GLY A 141 0.11 -7.02 -5.25
CA GLY A 141 -0.49 -6.98 -3.93
C GLY A 141 -1.76 -7.82 -3.89
N SER A 142 -2.18 -8.19 -2.68
CA SER A 142 -3.36 -9.02 -2.45
C SER A 142 -4.56 -8.24 -1.92
N GLY A 143 -4.37 -6.97 -1.56
CA GLY A 143 -5.42 -6.09 -1.04
C GLY A 143 -6.31 -5.52 -2.14
N ASP A 144 -7.62 -5.45 -1.87
CA ASP A 144 -8.55 -4.67 -2.70
C ASP A 144 -8.61 -3.22 -2.19
N PHE A 145 -8.15 -2.29 -3.02
CA PHE A 145 -8.09 -0.86 -2.71
C PHE A 145 -9.34 -0.09 -3.18
N SER A 146 -10.45 -0.76 -3.49
CA SER A 146 -11.66 -0.14 -4.07
C SER A 146 -12.26 1.01 -3.25
N GLY A 147 -12.07 1.01 -1.94
CA GLY A 147 -12.48 2.12 -1.06
C GLY A 147 -11.47 3.26 -0.92
N SER A 148 -10.30 3.14 -1.55
CA SER A 148 -9.17 4.07 -1.41
C SER A 148 -9.38 5.34 -2.23
N LYS A 149 -8.81 6.45 -1.75
CA LYS A 149 -8.95 7.77 -2.36
C LYS A 149 -7.67 8.58 -2.28
N ILE A 150 -7.40 9.34 -3.33
CA ILE A 150 -6.38 10.39 -3.36
C ILE A 150 -7.10 11.73 -3.44
N SER A 151 -6.70 12.67 -2.61
CA SER A 151 -7.17 14.05 -2.67
C SER A 151 -6.02 15.03 -2.51
N LEU A 152 -6.21 16.25 -3.01
CA LEU A 152 -5.16 17.27 -3.06
C LEU A 152 -5.67 18.57 -2.42
N THR A 153 -5.02 18.97 -1.34
CA THR A 153 -5.21 20.29 -0.72
C THR A 153 -4.15 21.24 -1.27
N CYS A 154 -4.54 22.12 -2.19
CA CYS A 154 -3.61 23.05 -2.81
C CYS A 154 -3.56 24.40 -2.08
N ASN A 155 -2.35 24.83 -1.68
CA ASN A 155 -2.13 26.13 -1.05
C ASN A 155 -1.73 27.21 -2.07
N LYS A 156 -0.96 26.85 -3.10
CA LYS A 156 -0.54 27.77 -4.16
C LYS A 156 -0.73 27.12 -5.54
N THR A 157 -1.49 27.78 -6.41
CA THR A 157 -1.71 27.32 -7.79
C THR A 157 -0.87 28.12 -8.80
N ALA A 158 -0.67 27.55 -9.98
CA ALA A 158 -0.06 28.26 -11.10
C ALA A 158 -0.92 29.45 -11.56
N GLN A 159 -0.27 30.48 -12.08
CA GLN A 159 -0.93 31.73 -12.48
C GLN A 159 -1.68 31.49 -13.80
N GLY A 160 -3.00 31.35 -13.71
CA GLY A 160 -3.87 31.09 -14.88
C GLY A 160 -4.46 29.68 -14.96
N ASN A 161 -4.04 28.74 -14.10
CA ASN A 161 -4.63 27.39 -14.04
C ASN A 161 -4.79 26.91 -12.59
N LYS A 162 -6.04 26.80 -12.13
CA LYS A 162 -6.37 26.34 -10.76
C LYS A 162 -6.12 24.84 -10.55
N ASN A 163 -6.00 24.06 -11.64
CA ASN A 163 -5.75 22.62 -11.54
C ASN A 163 -4.26 22.27 -11.40
N GLN A 164 -3.36 23.25 -11.58
CA GLN A 164 -1.93 23.07 -11.40
C GLN A 164 -1.54 23.55 -10.00
N CYS A 165 -1.27 22.60 -9.12
CA CYS A 165 -0.85 22.89 -7.77
C CYS A 165 0.67 22.95 -7.65
N LEU A 166 1.20 24.09 -7.21
CA LEU A 166 2.64 24.31 -7.01
C LEU A 166 3.10 23.91 -5.61
N ARG A 167 2.23 24.08 -4.60
CA ARG A 167 2.50 23.72 -3.21
C ARG A 167 1.24 23.26 -2.52
N GLY A 168 1.30 22.17 -1.77
CA GLY A 168 0.13 21.59 -1.16
C GLY A 168 0.39 20.34 -0.34
N LEU A 169 -0.70 19.70 0.04
CA LEU A 169 -0.72 18.42 0.73
C LEU A 169 -1.52 17.41 -0.09
N ILE A 170 -0.88 16.30 -0.42
CA ILE A 170 -1.54 15.12 -1.00
C ILE A 170 -2.04 14.29 0.18
N HIS A 171 -3.33 14.01 0.21
CA HIS A 171 -3.93 13.10 1.17
C HIS A 171 -4.26 11.80 0.45
N VAL A 172 -3.71 10.69 0.96
CA VAL A 172 -3.98 9.35 0.45
C VAL A 172 -4.62 8.54 1.56
N THR A 173 -5.85 8.09 1.34
CA THR A 173 -6.56 7.20 2.24
C THR A 173 -6.63 5.84 1.57
N PHE A 174 -5.88 4.87 2.10
CA PHE A 174 -6.01 3.48 1.69
C PHE A 174 -7.10 2.82 2.50
N VAL A 175 -8.09 2.27 1.83
CA VAL A 175 -9.09 1.38 2.42
C VAL A 175 -8.90 0.03 1.75
N ILE A 176 -8.33 -0.90 2.49
CA ILE A 176 -8.02 -2.24 1.99
C ILE A 176 -9.04 -3.21 2.56
N ASP A 177 -9.88 -3.75 1.70
CA ASP A 177 -10.81 -4.80 2.04
C ASP A 177 -10.25 -6.17 1.67
N GLN A 178 -10.55 -7.18 2.49
CA GLN A 178 -10.28 -8.58 2.20
C GLN A 178 -11.34 -9.46 2.82
N ALA A 179 -11.81 -10.46 2.06
CA ALA A 179 -12.88 -11.38 2.47
C ALA A 179 -12.63 -12.15 3.79
N ARG A 180 -11.36 -12.21 4.24
CA ARG A 180 -10.95 -12.89 5.47
C ARG A 180 -10.81 -11.94 6.67
N LEU A 181 -10.94 -10.63 6.46
CA LEU A 181 -10.99 -9.63 7.52
C LEU A 181 -12.45 -9.36 7.89
N ASN A 182 -12.71 -9.20 9.19
CA ASN A 182 -14.04 -8.79 9.67
C ASN A 182 -14.31 -7.28 9.48
N ARG A 183 -13.27 -6.49 9.21
CA ARG A 183 -13.33 -5.04 9.02
C ARG A 183 -12.21 -4.61 8.06
N PRO A 184 -12.46 -3.67 7.15
CA PRO A 184 -11.42 -3.14 6.27
C PRO A 184 -10.34 -2.42 7.09
N LEU A 185 -9.10 -2.48 6.61
CA LEU A 185 -7.99 -1.70 7.16
C LEU A 185 -8.00 -0.31 6.50
N THR A 186 -7.93 0.74 7.31
CA THR A 186 -7.81 2.11 6.81
C THR A 186 -6.47 2.70 7.23
N LEU A 187 -5.71 3.19 6.24
CA LEU A 187 -4.44 3.87 6.44
C LEU A 187 -4.53 5.26 5.82
N GLU A 188 -4.21 6.28 6.60
CA GLU A 188 -4.15 7.67 6.13
C GLU A 188 -2.69 8.10 6.03
N SER A 189 -2.32 8.62 4.86
CA SER A 189 -1.00 9.20 4.62
C SER A 189 -1.13 10.60 4.04
N GLN A 190 -0.16 11.45 4.39
CA GLN A 190 -0.11 12.84 3.94
C GLN A 190 1.29 13.17 3.45
N PHE A 191 1.39 13.74 2.25
CA PHE A 191 2.65 14.12 1.62
C PHE A 191 2.63 15.61 1.26
N GLY A 192 3.57 16.36 1.82
CA GLY A 192 3.74 17.78 1.51
C GLY A 192 4.76 18.01 0.40
N PHE A 193 4.50 19.01 -0.43
CA PHE A 193 5.39 19.48 -1.50
C PHE A 193 5.35 21.01 -1.64
#